data_AF-A0A2V8V485-F1
#
_entry.id   AF-A0A2V8V485-F1
#
_cell.length_a   1.000
_cell.length_b   1.000
_cell.length_c   1.000
_cell.angle_alpha   90.00
_cell.angle_beta   90.00
_cell.angle_gamma   90.00
#
_symmetry.space_group_name_H-M   'P 1'
#
loop_
_entity.id
_entity.type
_entity.pdbx_description
1 polymer ?
#
loop_
_entity_poly.entity_id
_entity_poly.type
_entity_poly.pdbx_seq_one_letter_code
_entity_poly.pdbx_strand_id
1 'polypeptide(L)'
;MREVRLGDVIDDFCVKCKRIMNHSVVSMVGSDPAKVRCRTCYNDHDYRHEIAPPPKVDPRKAAPFNEVLAKVQPGAEPVPLEPIGEVKP
;
A
#
# COMPACT_ATOMS: atom_id res chain seq x y z
N MET A 1 -10.62 22.57 -8.51
CA MET A 1 -11.00 21.45 -7.61
C MET A 1 -11.10 22.03 -6.21
N ARG A 2 -12.13 21.67 -5.44
CA ARG A 2 -12.34 22.19 -4.07
C ARG A 2 -11.24 21.65 -3.15
N GLU A 3 -10.76 22.47 -2.21
CA GLU A 3 -9.85 22.02 -1.14
C GLU A 3 -10.52 20.95 -0.28
N VAL A 4 -9.76 19.93 0.10
CA VAL A 4 -10.21 18.85 0.98
C VAL A 4 -10.41 19.38 2.40
N ARG A 5 -11.49 18.97 3.05
CA ARG A 5 -11.83 19.32 4.44
C ARG A 5 -12.00 18.06 5.28
N LEU A 6 -11.94 18.24 6.60
CA LEU A 6 -12.30 17.21 7.55
C LEU A 6 -13.71 16.66 7.25
N GLY A 7 -13.83 15.34 7.29
CA GLY A 7 -15.08 14.63 7.00
C GLY A 7 -15.36 14.40 5.52
N ASP A 8 -14.62 15.04 4.59
CA ASP A 8 -14.74 14.73 3.17
C ASP A 8 -14.44 13.26 2.89
N VAL A 9 -15.05 12.76 1.81
CA VAL A 9 -14.82 11.41 1.31
C VAL A 9 -13.72 11.47 0.26
N ILE A 10 -12.68 10.67 0.45
CA ILE A 10 -11.53 10.55 -0.45
C ILE A 10 -11.22 9.08 -0.70
N ASP A 11 -10.67 8.74 -1.86
CA ASP A 11 -10.16 7.40 -2.13
C ASP A 11 -8.73 7.24 -1.61
N ASP A 12 -8.45 6.09 -1.00
CA ASP A 12 -7.12 5.72 -0.56
C ASP A 12 -6.96 4.19 -0.50
N PHE A 13 -5.72 3.72 -0.44
CA PHE A 13 -5.42 2.31 -0.26
C PHE A 13 -5.58 1.89 1.22
N CYS A 14 -6.63 1.13 1.51
CA CYS A 14 -6.83 0.58 2.84
C CYS A 14 -5.92 -0.63 3.08
N VAL A 15 -5.00 -0.55 4.03
CA VAL A 15 -4.08 -1.66 4.37
C VAL A 15 -4.78 -2.88 4.98
N LYS A 16 -5.96 -2.68 5.60
CA LYS A 16 -6.79 -3.76 6.15
C LYS A 16 -7.62 -4.45 5.06
N CYS A 17 -8.24 -3.69 4.16
CA CYS A 17 -9.02 -4.23 3.05
C CYS A 17 -8.17 -4.65 1.84
N LYS A 18 -6.91 -4.19 1.77
CA LYS A 18 -5.93 -4.44 0.70
C LYS A 18 -6.40 -3.99 -0.69
N ARG A 19 -7.12 -2.87 -0.76
CA ARG A 19 -7.66 -2.29 -2.00
C ARG A 19 -7.96 -0.80 -1.83
N ILE A 20 -8.07 -0.07 -2.95
CA ILE A 20 -8.54 1.32 -2.98
C ILE A 20 -10.01 1.33 -2.57
N MET A 21 -10.37 2.13 -1.57
CA MET A 21 -11.72 2.26 -1.04
C MET A 21 -12.00 3.71 -0.65
N ASN A 22 -13.27 4.02 -0.41
CA ASN A 22 -13.65 5.31 0.14
C ASN A 22 -13.27 5.41 1.63
N HIS A 23 -12.62 6.50 2.00
CA HIS A 23 -12.27 6.87 3.35
C HIS A 23 -12.84 8.23 3.71
N SER A 24 -13.08 8.48 4.99
CA SER A 24 -13.39 9.80 5.51
C SER A 24 -12.13 10.44 6.08
N VAL A 25 -11.87 11.70 5.73
CA VAL A 25 -10.71 12.45 6.24
C VAL A 25 -10.92 12.74 7.73
N VAL A 26 -10.02 12.23 8.58
CA VAL A 26 -10.12 12.38 10.05
C VAL A 26 -9.10 13.35 10.63
N SER A 27 -8.00 13.63 9.93
CA SER A 27 -7.06 14.68 10.29
C SER A 27 -6.39 15.29 9.08
N MET A 28 -5.95 16.54 9.21
CA MET A 28 -5.27 17.33 8.19
C MET A 28 -3.94 17.84 8.76
N VAL A 29 -2.93 17.98 7.90
CA VAL A 29 -1.70 18.75 8.16
C VAL A 29 -1.59 19.81 7.07
N GLY A 30 -1.71 21.08 7.46
CA GLY A 30 -1.85 22.16 6.49
C GLY A 30 -3.11 21.97 5.64
N SER A 31 -2.94 21.95 4.32
CA SER A 31 -4.01 21.70 3.34
C SER A 31 -4.19 20.22 2.96
N ASP A 32 -3.35 19.33 3.49
CA ASP A 32 -3.30 17.93 3.04
C ASP A 32 -3.89 16.97 4.09
N PRO A 33 -4.64 15.93 3.66
CA PRO A 33 -5.09 14.86 4.54
C PRO A 33 -3.90 14.12 5.16
N ALA A 34 -3.89 14.01 6.49
CA ALA A 34 -2.86 13.26 7.21
C ALA A 34 -3.33 11.85 7.54
N LYS A 35 -4.55 11.71 8.08
CA LYS A 35 -5.15 10.42 8.38
C LYS A 35 -6.56 10.30 7.83
N VAL A 36 -6.90 9.08 7.47
CA VAL A 36 -8.20 8.72 6.89
C VAL A 36 -8.77 7.50 7.59
N ARG A 37 -10.10 7.43 7.67
CA ARG A 37 -10.86 6.29 8.22
C ARG A 37 -11.55 5.54 7.10
N CYS A 38 -11.26 4.25 6.94
CA CYS A 38 -11.93 3.42 5.95
C CYS A 38 -13.43 3.32 6.26
N ARG A 39 -14.29 3.62 5.28
CA ARG A 39 -15.76 3.54 5.45
C ARG A 39 -16.29 2.11 5.42
N THR A 40 -15.46 1.13 5.09
CA THR A 40 -15.81 -0.30 5.09
C THR A 40 -15.35 -1.00 6.35
N CYS A 41 -14.07 -0.91 6.71
CA CYS A 41 -13.52 -1.64 7.86
C CYS A 41 -13.29 -0.78 9.10
N TYR A 42 -13.59 0.52 9.04
CA TYR A 42 -13.46 1.48 10.15
C TYR A 42 -12.06 1.58 10.77
N ASN A 43 -11.04 1.16 10.03
CA ASN A 43 -9.65 1.30 10.46
C ASN A 43 -9.12 2.66 10.05
N ASP A 44 -8.43 3.32 10.98
CA ASP A 44 -7.70 4.57 10.73
C ASP A 44 -6.28 4.24 10.27
N HIS A 45 -5.82 4.95 9.24
CA HIS A 45 -4.43 4.90 8.80
C HIS A 45 -4.02 6.23 8.17
N ASP A 46 -2.72 6.40 7.99
CA ASP A 46 -2.17 7.56 7.28
C ASP A 46 -2.65 7.55 5.83
N TYR A 47 -2.86 8.73 5.27
CA TYR A 47 -3.25 8.87 3.87
C TYR A 47 -2.08 8.43 2.97
N ARG A 48 -2.32 7.49 2.06
CA ARG A 48 -1.27 6.89 1.22
C ARG A 48 -1.32 7.34 -0.23
N HIS A 49 -2.13 8.34 -0.56
CA HIS A 49 -2.31 8.82 -1.93
C HIS A 49 -2.65 7.70 -2.92
N GLU A 50 -3.48 6.74 -2.48
CA GLU A 50 -3.89 5.58 -3.29
C GLU A 50 -2.74 4.59 -3.60
N ILE A 51 -1.57 4.76 -2.97
CA ILE A 51 -0.39 3.92 -3.17
C ILE A 51 -0.45 2.72 -2.23
N ALA A 52 -0.54 1.53 -2.84
CA ALA A 52 -0.41 0.28 -2.12
C ALA A 52 0.97 0.18 -1.43
N PRO A 53 1.04 -0.21 -0.14
CA PRO A 53 2.32 -0.45 0.51
C PRO A 53 3.09 -1.55 -0.23
N PRO A 54 4.43 -1.44 -0.29
CA PRO A 54 5.25 -2.51 -0.85
C PRO A 54 4.96 -3.84 -0.14
N PRO A 55 4.96 -4.95 -0.89
CA PRO A 55 4.85 -6.26 -0.28
C PRO A 55 6.04 -6.48 0.66
N LYS A 56 5.75 -6.89 1.90
CA LYS A 56 6.80 -7.33 2.83
C LYS A 56 7.34 -8.68 2.34
N VAL A 57 8.41 -8.63 1.56
CA VAL A 57 9.14 -9.82 1.14
C VAL A 57 10.03 -10.26 2.30
N ASP A 58 9.77 -11.46 2.83
CA ASP A 58 10.65 -12.10 3.80
C ASP A 58 11.82 -12.75 3.05
N PRO A 59 13.08 -12.33 3.28
CA PRO A 59 14.23 -12.88 2.58
C PRO A 59 14.37 -14.41 2.75
N ARG A 60 13.86 -14.98 3.86
CA ARG A 60 13.88 -16.44 4.08
C ARG A 60 12.93 -17.19 3.17
N LYS A 61 11.87 -16.53 2.69
CA LYS A 61 10.89 -17.12 1.76
C LYS A 61 11.30 -17.00 0.30
N ALA A 62 12.23 -16.10 -0.03
CA ALA A 62 12.71 -15.88 -1.39
C ALA A 62 13.56 -17.06 -1.90
N ALA A 63 14.40 -17.65 -1.04
CA ALA A 63 15.31 -18.73 -1.41
C ALA A 63 14.60 -20.00 -1.96
N PRO A 64 13.62 -20.60 -1.27
CA PRO A 64 12.92 -21.77 -1.81
C PRO A 64 12.07 -21.41 -3.05
N PHE A 65 11.56 -20.18 -3.15
CA PHE A 65 10.81 -19.73 -4.32
C PHE A 65 11.69 -19.71 -5.58
N ASN A 66 12.91 -19.19 -5.46
CA ASN A 66 13.88 -19.17 -6.55
C ASN A 66 14.34 -20.58 -6.94
N GLU A 67 14.48 -21.49 -5.97
CA GLU A 67 14.83 -22.88 -6.24
C GLU A 67 13.73 -23.62 -7.03
N VAL A 68 12.45 -23.40 -6.70
CA VAL A 68 11.32 -23.95 -7.45
C VAL A 68 11.24 -23.36 -8.85
N LEU A 69 11.42 -22.04 -8.99
CA LEU A 69 11.43 -21.37 -10.29
C LEU A 69 12.51 -21.94 -11.22
N ALA A 70 13.73 -22.13 -10.71
CA ALA A 70 14.83 -22.71 -11.48
C ALA A 70 14.54 -24.15 -11.95
N LYS A 71 13.76 -24.93 -11.19
CA LYS A 71 13.35 -26.30 -11.54
C LYS A 71 12.21 -26.34 -12.54
N VAL A 72 11.27 -25.39 -12.49
CA VAL A 72 10.09 -25.35 -13.36
C VAL A 72 10.40 -24.71 -14.72
N GLN A 73 11.28 -23.71 -14.76
CA GLN A 73 11.77 -23.09 -15.99
C GLN A 73 13.29 -22.89 -15.95
N PRO A 74 14.07 -23.88 -16.43
CA PRO A 74 15.51 -23.70 -16.59
C PRO A 74 15.77 -22.61 -17.63
N GLY A 75 16.37 -21.49 -17.20
CA GLY A 75 16.69 -20.33 -18.03
C GLY A 75 15.81 -19.10 -17.82
N ALA A 76 14.82 -19.16 -16.91
CA ALA A 76 14.14 -17.94 -16.46
C ALA A 76 15.12 -17.10 -15.62
N GLU A 77 15.46 -15.91 -16.10
CA GLU A 77 16.23 -14.96 -15.31
C GLU A 77 15.44 -14.58 -14.05
N PRO A 78 16.07 -14.58 -12.86
CA PRO A 78 15.39 -14.15 -11.65
C PRO A 78 15.02 -12.67 -11.84
N VAL A 79 13.72 -12.40 -12.01
CA VAL A 79 13.21 -11.04 -11.96
C VAL A 79 13.54 -10.50 -10.58
N PRO A 80 14.39 -9.46 -10.45
CA PRO A 80 14.68 -8.89 -9.15
C PRO A 80 13.35 -8.47 -8.52
N LEU A 81 13.08 -8.98 -7.31
CA LEU A 81 12.02 -8.44 -6.47
C LEU A 81 12.51 -7.06 -6.02
N GLU A 82 12.39 -6.07 -6.91
CA GLU A 82 12.69 -4.70 -6.55
C GLU A 82 11.70 -4.28 -5.45
N PRO A 83 12.19 -3.84 -4.28
CA PRO A 83 11.32 -3.16 -3.35
C PRO A 83 10.86 -1.89 -4.05
N ILE A 84 9.59 -1.84 -4.45
CA ILE A 84 8.94 -0.59 -4.84
C ILE A 84 8.91 0.34 -3.62
N GLY A 85 10.01 1.07 -3.43
CA GLY A 85 10.20 2.23 -2.56
C GLY A 85 9.77 2.05 -1.10
N GLU A 86 10.74 2.04 -0.20
CA GLU A 86 10.53 2.65 1.12
C GLU A 86 10.12 4.11 0.91
N VAL A 87 8.82 4.39 0.90
CA VAL A 87 8.34 5.75 1.15
C VAL A 87 8.49 5.98 2.64
N LYS A 88 9.62 6.61 2.99
CA LYS A 88 9.97 7.09 4.33
C LYS A 88 8.81 7.94 4.91
N PRO A 89 8.51 7.83 6.22
CA PRO A 89 7.32 8.39 6.87
C PRO A 89 7.12 9.88 6.67
#